data_AF-A0A9D2K322-F1
#
_entry.id   AF-A0A9D2K322-F1
#
_cell.length_a   1.000
_cell.length_b   1.000
_cell.length_c   1.000
_cell.angle_alpha   90.00
_cell.angle_beta   90.00
_cell.angle_gamma   90.00
#
_symmetry.space_group_name_H-M   'P 1'
#
loop_
_entity.id
_entity.type
_entity.pdbx_description
1 polymer ?
#
loop_
_entity_poly.entity_id
_entity_poly.type
_entity_poly.pdbx_seq_one_letter_code
_entity_poly.pdbx_strand_id
1 'polypeptide(L)' 'MSHRNFVLVDVMPSIHMEEYDTFFFSFQIALVKACANRGLLTSEETALCMDALEEKRLRKPKGSL' A
#
# COMPACT_ATOMS: atom_id res chain seq x y z
N MET A 1 13.96 -14.50 18.90
CA MET A 1 12.83 -13.83 18.23
C MET A 1 12.82 -14.30 16.78
N SER A 2 11.77 -14.97 16.31
CA SER A 2 11.71 -15.41 14.91
C SER A 2 11.32 -14.24 14.01
N HIS A 3 12.17 -13.89 13.05
CA HIS A 3 11.85 -12.94 11.99
C HIS A 3 10.69 -13.50 11.14
N ARG A 4 9.51 -12.90 11.21
CA ARG A 4 8.44 -13.19 10.24
C ARG A 4 8.52 -12.15 9.14
N ASN A 5 8.97 -12.58 7.96
CA ASN A 5 8.92 -11.77 6.75
C ASN A 5 7.47 -11.74 6.26
N PHE A 6 6.81 -10.58 6.34
CA PHE A 6 5.55 -10.34 5.65
C PHE A 6 5.84 -9.94 4.20
N VAL A 7 5.43 -10.78 3.25
CA VAL A 7 5.47 -10.45 1.83
C VAL A 7 4.10 -9.92 1.44
N LEU A 8 4.01 -8.61 1.19
CA LEU A 8 2.87 -8.01 0.49
C LEU A 8 3.00 -8.39 -0.99
N VAL A 9 2.21 -9.37 -1.43
CA VAL A 9 2.15 -9.79 -2.83
C VAL A 9 1.33 -8.77 -3.60
N ASP A 10 1.94 -8.15 -4.61
CA ASP A 10 1.27 -7.21 -5.51
C ASP A 10 0.42 -8.02 -6.51
N VAL A 11 -0.90 -7.93 -6.40
CA VAL A 11 -1.84 -8.54 -7.34
C VAL A 11 -2.47 -7.40 -8.15
N MET A 12 -1.72 -6.86 -9.11
CA MET A 12 -2.27 -5.92 -10.09
C MET A 12 -2.73 -6.67 -11.36
N PRO A 13 -4.00 -6.55 -11.79
CA PRO A 13 -4.40 -6.87 -13.15
C PRO A 13 -3.88 -5.79 -14.12
N SER A 14 -3.32 -6.21 -15.25
CA SER A 14 -2.73 -5.34 -16.27
C SER A 14 -3.80 -4.57 -17.05
N ILE A 15 -4.33 -3.47 -16.49
CA ILE A 15 -5.26 -2.56 -17.18
C ILE A 15 -4.81 -1.11 -16.91
N HIS A 16 -4.39 -0.41 -17.97
CA HIS A 16 -4.06 1.02 -17.94
C HIS A 16 -5.32 1.86 -17.74
N MET A 17 -5.50 2.47 -16.56
CA MET A 17 -6.40 3.61 -16.35
C MET A 17 -5.93 4.43 -15.16
N GLU A 18 -5.68 5.73 -15.34
CA GLU A 18 -5.30 6.68 -14.27
C GLU A 18 -6.32 6.75 -13.12
N GLU A 19 -7.56 6.32 -13.35
CA GLU A 19 -8.60 6.23 -12.32
C GLU A 19 -8.40 5.03 -11.36
N TYR A 20 -7.71 3.97 -11.80
CA TYR A 20 -7.40 2.82 -10.96
C TYR A 20 -6.39 3.16 -9.86
N ASP A 21 -5.49 4.12 -10.08
CA ASP A 21 -4.51 4.53 -9.08
C ASP A 21 -5.19 5.06 -7.80
N THR A 22 -6.28 5.82 -7.93
CA THR A 22 -6.99 6.38 -6.77
C THR A 22 -7.80 5.31 -6.02
N PHE A 23 -8.46 4.42 -6.75
CA PHE A 23 -9.20 3.30 -6.16
C PHE A 23 -8.27 2.30 -5.48
N PHE A 24 -7.16 1.94 -6.14
CA PHE A 24 -6.17 1.00 -5.63
C PHE A 24 -5.43 1.55 -4.41
N PHE A 25 -5.07 2.84 -4.43
CA PHE A 25 -4.51 3.52 -3.25
C PHE A 25 -5.47 3.47 -2.05
N SER A 26 -6.75 3.76 -2.30
CA SER A 26 -7.79 3.71 -1.25
C SER A 26 -7.97 2.29 -0.70
N PHE A 27 -7.91 1.28 -1.57
CA PHE A 27 -7.95 -0.13 -1.17
C PHE A 27 -6.74 -0.54 -0.33
N GLN A 28 -5.53 -0.13 -0.71
CA GLN A 28 -4.31 -0.40 0.04
C GLN A 28 -4.35 0.20 1.46
N ILE A 29 -4.84 1.44 1.59
CA ILE A 29 -5.07 2.05 2.91
C ILE A 29 -6.07 1.24 3.74
N ALA A 30 -7.19 0.83 3.15
CA ALA A 30 -8.20 0.03 3.84
C ALA A 30 -7.65 -1.32 4.31
N LEU A 31 -6.80 -1.96 3.50
CA LEU A 31 -6.13 -3.21 3.83
C LEU A 31 -5.17 -3.04 5.02
N VAL A 32 -4.31 -2.01 5.00
CA VAL A 32 -3.39 -1.72 6.11
C VAL A 32 -4.15 -1.49 7.41
N LYS A 33 -5.24 -0.70 7.38
CA LYS A 33 -6.11 -0.49 8.55
C LYS A 33 -6.78 -1.77 9.05
N ALA A 34 -7.23 -2.64 8.14
CA ALA A 34 -7.82 -3.92 8.51
C ALA A 34 -6.80 -4.85 9.17
N CYS A 35 -5.55 -4.86 8.70
CA CYS A 35 -4.46 -5.61 9.32
C CYS A 35 -4.11 -5.07 10.71
N ALA A 36 -4.03 -3.74 10.88
CA ALA A 36 -3.81 -3.11 12.18
C ALA A 36 -4.94 -3.45 13.17
N ASN A 37 -6.20 -3.34 12.75
CA ASN A 37 -7.36 -3.67 13.60
C ASN A 37 -7.42 -5.15 14.02
N ARG A 38 -6.83 -6.05 13.21
CA ARG A 38 -6.71 -7.48 13.55
C ARG A 38 -5.45 -7.80 14.38
N GLY A 39 -4.66 -6.80 14.75
CA GLY A 39 -3.40 -6.96 15.47
C GLY A 39 -2.31 -7.66 14.65
N LEU A 40 -2.45 -7.67 13.32
CA LEU A 40 -1.46 -8.24 12.40
C LEU A 40 -0.29 -7.29 12.15
N LEU A 41 -0.50 -5.98 12.39
CA LEU A 41 0.51 -4.94 12.35
C LEU A 41 0.54 -4.24 13.70
N THR A 42 1.75 -3.97 14.18
CA THR A 42 2.00 -3.02 15.27
C THR A 42 1.70 -1.60 14.82
N SER A 43 1.61 -0.66 15.77
CA SER A 43 1.46 0.76 15.47
C SER A 43 2.61 1.32 14.62
N GLU A 44 3.83 0.83 14.85
CA GLU A 44 5.02 1.23 14.09
C GLU A 44 4.97 0.68 12.66
N GLU A 45 4.67 -0.61 12.48
CA GLU A 45 4.53 -1.21 11.14
C GLU A 45 3.38 -0.59 10.34
N THR A 46 2.29 -0.23 11.02
CA THR A 46 1.16 0.47 10.40
C THR A 46 1.59 1.85 9.89
N ALA A 47 2.33 2.62 10.70
CA ALA A 47 2.85 3.92 10.30
C ALA A 47 3.78 3.80 9.09
N LEU A 48 4.73 2.86 9.12
CA LEU A 48 5.65 2.60 8.00
C LEU A 48 4.92 2.23 6.70
N CYS A 49 3.87 1.41 6.80
CA CYS A 49 3.06 1.05 5.63
C CYS A 49 2.31 2.26 5.06
N MET A 50 1.73 3.10 5.92
CA MET A 50 1.00 4.30 5.51
C MET A 50 1.93 5.34 4.87
N ASP A 51 3.13 5.55 5.43
CA ASP A 51 4.13 6.47 4.87
C ASP A 51 4.63 5.99 3.49
N ALA A 52 4.89 4.69 3.34
CA ALA A 52 5.32 4.12 2.06
C ALA A 52 4.23 4.21 0.98
N LEU A 53 2.95 4.10 1.36
CA LEU A 53 1.83 4.31 0.44
C LEU A 53 1.78 5.78 -0.01
N GLU A 54 1.85 6.73 0.93
CA GLU A 54 1.81 8.17 0.59
C GLU A 54 3.01 8.57 -0.29
N GLU A 55 4.20 8.01 -0.05
CA GLU A 55 5.36 8.23 -0.90
C GLU A 55 5.14 7.70 -2.33
N LYS A 56 4.54 6.51 -2.49
CA LYS A 56 4.16 5.99 -3.82
C LYS A 56 3.16 6.88 -4.53
N ARG A 57 2.20 7.45 -3.80
CA ARG A 57 1.21 8.39 -4.36
C ARG A 57 1.84 9.70 -4.84
N LEU A 58 2.82 10.23 -4.10
CA LEU A 58 3.52 11.46 -4.44
C LEU A 58 4.48 11.26 -5.62
N ARG A 59 5.04 10.06 -5.76
CA ARG A 59 5.81 9.63 -6.94
C ARG A 59 4.86 9.30 -8.10
N LYS A 60 4.07 10.27 -8.56
CA LYS A 60 3.47 10.16 -9.90
C LYS A 60 4.61 9.95 -10.91
N PRO A 61 4.49 9.01 -11.87
CA PRO A 61 5.37 9.07 -13.03
C PRO A 61 5.16 10.47 -13.63
N LYS A 62 6.24 11.27 -13.70
CA LYS A 62 6.24 12.44 -14.56
C LYS A 62 5.92 11.89 -15.94
N GLY A 63 4.69 12.12 -16.41
CA GLY A 63 4.33 11.84 -17.79
C GLY A 63 5.42 12.43 -18.66
N SER A 64 6.15 11.58 -19.36
CA SER A 64 6.99 12.00 -20.48
C SER A 64 6.06 12.71 -21.45
N LEU A 65 6.42 13.96 -21.77
CA LEU A 65 5.80 14.84 -22.76
C LEU A 65 5.39 14.09 -24.04
#